data_AF-A0A370C8N8-F1
#
_entry.id   AF-A0A370C8N8-F1
#
_cell.length_a   1.000
_cell.length_b   1.000
_cell.length_c   1.000
_cell.angle_alpha   90.00
_cell.angle_beta   90.00
_cell.angle_gamma   90.00
#
_symmetry.space_group_name_H-M   'P 1'
#
loop_
_entity.id
_entity.type
_entity.pdbx_description
1 polymer ?
#
loop_
_entity_poly.entity_id
_entity_poly.type
_entity_poly.pdbx_seq_one_letter_code
_entity_poly.pdbx_strand_id
1 'polypeptide(L)'
;MPLLFRHSALTDFLASNNISAAQIQQDHLTRLRQFERQTAVERRETDHVNDDEYQNADESAADKKKRKRKEAVALAKIKKSKEFARRKAQGTGDSDNDDDIVREMMCEDSQPFAYQLENCEVCGKRFTVTPYSKAGPRGGLLCARCSKELADDGKKPKANRRGPRSGRRQKQSNLLDGLAQLGAPSLAEMCTKKVADNINDIEEFGDLPPQLLHRLSQILCKRRVLTSRTLNLFLRSELNFIDIYDAAKLETQDFEKIFAFMPNLYHVNFRFAGQLKDKVVEYLLDRNLKIKRLQLDAANLISDECWQQLFRKLGPQLESLKLSNLDSSLDDETVEVMCRECTSLQRLKLKQCWKMGNRSLQAISQLISLQHLSLDFVQEICDEILLNTVSKLSPRLRTLSLEGLSTADDRLLDIIHVNCRTLTKLRFSDNAVCSDKGFVTLFTDWDNPPLEFVDLSSTRDVDNSNPDGPVDAIGLASQGFMALMNHSGPGLQKLNIASCRHVSRSAFEEVFAAGKTYPNLEEIDVSFHTVVDDYIVGRIFQCCPKLQKLVAFACFNLRDAQVPAGVALIGGLKAQDPIVLQGHHY
;
A
#
# COMPACT_ATOMS: atom_id res chain seq x y z
N MET A 1 -30.25 40.86 14.10
CA MET A 1 -30.23 39.47 13.57
C MET A 1 -28.85 38.89 13.83
N PRO A 2 -28.67 37.97 14.79
CA PRO A 2 -27.37 37.34 15.03
C PRO A 2 -27.22 36.02 14.27
N LEU A 3 -25.98 35.78 13.90
CA LEU A 3 -25.45 34.72 13.03
C LEU A 3 -25.66 33.30 13.60
N LEU A 4 -26.25 32.43 12.79
CA LEU A 4 -26.35 30.98 13.04
C LEU A 4 -24.99 30.32 12.76
N PHE A 5 -24.26 29.98 13.83
CA PHE A 5 -23.10 29.08 13.76
C PHE A 5 -23.59 27.64 13.54
N ARG A 6 -23.29 27.07 12.37
CA ARG A 6 -23.55 25.65 12.06
C ARG A 6 -22.77 24.76 13.03
N HIS A 7 -23.50 23.98 13.83
CA HIS A 7 -22.92 22.93 14.68
C HIS A 7 -22.51 21.73 13.80
N SER A 8 -21.30 21.22 14.00
CA SER A 8 -20.79 20.02 13.33
C SER A 8 -21.37 18.76 13.98
N ALA A 9 -21.61 17.70 13.21
CA ALA A 9 -22.03 16.39 13.71
C ALA A 9 -21.03 15.83 14.77
N LEU A 10 -19.77 16.24 14.71
CA LEU A 10 -18.76 15.86 15.70
C LEU A 10 -18.97 16.58 17.04
N THR A 11 -19.38 17.85 17.02
CA THR A 11 -19.71 18.61 18.24
C THR A 11 -20.93 18.06 18.95
N ASP A 12 -21.97 17.64 18.20
CA ASP A 12 -23.16 17.02 18.78
C ASP A 12 -22.87 15.60 19.31
N PHE A 13 -22.00 14.84 18.64
CA PHE A 13 -21.53 13.54 19.13
C PHE A 13 -20.70 13.69 20.42
N LEU A 14 -19.82 14.68 20.52
CA LEU A 14 -19.01 14.92 21.71
C LEU A 14 -19.87 15.44 22.89
N ALA A 15 -20.83 16.32 22.62
CA ALA A 15 -21.76 16.83 23.63
C ALA A 15 -22.72 15.73 24.15
N SER A 16 -23.28 14.90 23.26
CA SER A 16 -24.16 13.78 23.64
C SER A 16 -23.46 12.67 24.42
N ASN A 17 -22.12 12.58 24.31
CA ASN A 17 -21.31 11.65 25.10
C ASN A 17 -20.64 12.30 26.33
N ASN A 18 -21.00 13.55 26.68
CA ASN A 18 -20.40 14.33 27.78
C ASN A 18 -18.87 14.47 27.69
N ILE A 19 -18.34 14.58 26.48
CA ILE A 19 -16.90 14.72 26.21
C ILE A 19 -16.58 16.18 25.90
N SER A 20 -16.09 16.92 26.90
CA SER A 20 -15.68 18.32 26.75
C SER A 20 -14.21 18.40 26.32
N ALA A 21 -13.94 19.03 25.17
CA ALA A 21 -12.57 19.26 24.68
C ALA A 21 -11.73 20.10 25.66
N ALA A 22 -12.35 21.10 26.32
CA ALA A 22 -11.71 21.89 27.36
C ALA A 22 -11.31 21.04 28.58
N GLN A 23 -12.13 20.04 28.90
CA GLN A 23 -11.90 19.15 30.04
C GLN A 23 -10.82 18.10 29.74
N ILE A 24 -10.74 17.62 28.49
CA ILE A 24 -9.63 16.77 28.04
C ILE A 24 -8.29 17.52 28.11
N GLN A 25 -8.27 18.79 27.72
CA GLN A 25 -7.06 19.61 27.76
C GLN A 25 -6.63 19.92 29.21
N GLN A 26 -7.58 20.20 30.10
CA GLN A 26 -7.30 20.35 31.54
C GLN A 26 -6.82 19.05 32.18
N ASP A 27 -7.41 17.90 31.84
CA ASP A 27 -6.96 16.59 32.32
C ASP A 27 -5.55 16.25 31.84
N HIS A 28 -5.22 16.58 30.59
CA HIS A 28 -3.87 16.39 30.04
C HIS A 28 -2.84 17.26 30.78
N LEU A 29 -3.13 18.54 31.00
CA LEU A 29 -2.26 19.44 31.77
C LEU A 29 -2.15 19.04 33.25
N THR A 30 -3.18 18.41 33.80
CA THR A 30 -3.17 17.89 35.18
C THR A 30 -2.33 16.62 35.27
N ARG A 31 -2.41 15.72 34.29
CA ARG A 31 -1.56 14.52 34.19
C ARG A 31 -0.09 14.88 34.02
N LEU A 32 0.24 15.90 33.23
CA LEU A 32 1.61 16.41 33.11
C LEU A 32 2.14 16.95 34.44
N ARG A 33 1.35 17.77 35.15
CA ARG A 33 1.73 18.26 36.49
C ARG A 33 1.83 17.15 37.55
N GLN A 34 1.00 16.12 37.45
CA GLN A 34 1.09 14.94 38.32
C GLN A 34 2.32 14.10 38.01
N PHE A 35 2.67 13.96 36.72
CA PHE A 35 3.87 13.27 36.29
C PHE A 35 5.12 14.01 36.78
N GLU A 36 5.21 15.34 36.58
CA GLU A 36 6.31 16.16 37.10
C GLU A 36 6.44 16.10 38.63
N ARG A 37 5.31 16.07 39.35
CA ARG A 37 5.31 15.87 40.80
C ARG A 37 5.75 14.45 41.19
N GLN A 38 5.32 13.42 40.46
CA GLN A 38 5.76 12.04 40.69
C GLN A 38 7.25 11.85 40.41
N THR A 39 7.78 12.44 39.34
CA THR A 39 9.22 12.37 39.06
C THR A 39 10.05 13.15 40.09
N ALA A 40 9.50 14.23 40.66
CA ALA A 40 10.13 14.98 41.74
C ALA A 40 10.05 14.26 43.10
N VAL A 41 9.02 13.45 43.32
CA VAL A 41 8.84 12.60 44.51
C VAL A 41 9.69 11.34 44.41
N GLU A 42 9.73 10.67 43.25
CA GLU A 42 10.60 9.50 43.00
C GLU A 42 12.10 9.87 43.10
N ARG A 43 12.48 11.11 42.77
CA ARG A 43 13.84 11.64 43.02
C ARG A 43 14.14 11.93 44.49
N ARG A 44 13.13 12.03 45.34
CA ARG A 44 13.25 12.24 46.80
C ARG A 44 13.06 10.95 47.60
N GLU A 45 12.38 9.95 47.03
CA GLU A 45 12.10 8.64 47.65
C GLU A 45 13.21 7.60 47.45
N THR A 46 14.22 7.87 46.62
CA THR A 46 15.47 7.07 46.61
C THR A 46 16.38 7.30 47.82
N ASP A 47 16.06 8.27 48.69
CA ASP A 47 16.93 8.66 49.82
C ASP A 47 16.47 8.23 51.23
N HIS A 48 15.32 7.59 51.44
CA HIS A 48 14.98 7.11 52.79
C HIS A 48 14.17 5.80 52.85
N VAL A 49 14.84 4.80 53.43
CA VAL A 49 14.36 3.47 53.82
C VAL A 49 13.61 3.52 55.17
N ASN A 50 12.65 2.60 55.32
CA ASN A 50 12.07 2.01 56.53
C ASN A 50 10.72 2.50 57.11
N ASP A 51 9.97 1.46 57.49
CA ASP A 51 8.91 1.27 58.48
C ASP A 51 7.46 1.76 58.22
N ASP A 52 6.65 0.73 58.00
CA ASP A 52 5.45 0.31 58.75
C ASP A 52 4.09 1.04 58.66
N GLU A 53 3.13 0.17 58.34
CA GLU A 53 1.74 0.05 58.79
C GLU A 53 0.75 1.22 58.59
N TYR A 54 -0.20 1.00 57.66
CA TYR A 54 -1.45 1.75 57.56
C TYR A 54 -2.64 0.93 58.09
N GLN A 55 -3.36 1.51 59.07
CA GLN A 55 -4.76 1.21 59.37
C GLN A 55 -5.70 1.95 58.39
N ASN A 56 -6.89 1.36 58.20
CA ASN A 56 -7.98 1.72 57.26
C ASN A 56 -8.65 3.10 57.47
N ALA A 57 -8.99 3.76 56.35
CA ALA A 57 -10.19 4.58 56.04
C ALA A 57 -9.94 5.31 54.69
N ASP A 58 -10.84 5.63 53.75
CA ASP A 58 -12.30 5.66 53.60
C ASP A 58 -12.58 5.69 52.06
N GLU A 59 -13.55 4.94 51.52
CA GLU A 59 -13.65 4.68 50.07
C GLU A 59 -14.45 5.78 49.33
N SER A 60 -13.79 6.52 48.42
CA SER A 60 -14.37 7.67 47.70
C SER A 60 -15.47 7.28 46.70
N ALA A 61 -16.38 8.21 46.39
CA ALA A 61 -17.47 7.98 45.42
C ALA A 61 -16.96 7.63 44.00
N ALA A 62 -15.75 8.06 43.64
CA ALA A 62 -15.11 7.70 42.38
C ALA A 62 -14.67 6.22 42.36
N ASP A 63 -14.22 5.69 43.50
CA ASP A 63 -13.78 4.30 43.65
C ASP A 63 -14.96 3.33 43.64
N LYS A 64 -16.11 3.73 44.23
CA LYS A 64 -17.38 2.99 44.08
C LYS A 64 -17.83 2.89 42.62
N LYS A 65 -17.66 3.95 41.82
CA LYS A 65 -18.02 3.96 40.39
C LYS A 65 -17.07 3.09 39.56
N LYS A 66 -15.78 3.10 39.89
CA LYS A 66 -14.75 2.24 39.27
C LYS A 66 -14.96 0.76 39.60
N ARG A 67 -15.35 0.44 40.84
CA ARG A 67 -15.68 -0.93 41.28
C ARG A 67 -16.90 -1.48 40.55
N LYS A 68 -18.00 -0.73 40.49
CA LYS A 68 -19.21 -1.12 39.71
C LYS A 68 -18.91 -1.38 38.23
N ARG A 69 -18.01 -0.59 37.63
CA ARG A 69 -17.62 -0.77 36.23
C ARG A 69 -16.77 -2.03 36.02
N LYS A 70 -15.88 -2.35 36.95
CA LYS A 70 -15.08 -3.60 36.94
C LYS A 70 -15.97 -4.84 37.15
N GLU A 71 -16.93 -4.74 38.07
CA GLU A 71 -17.90 -5.78 38.38
C GLU A 71 -18.78 -6.09 37.15
N ALA A 72 -19.31 -5.06 36.48
CA ALA A 72 -20.08 -5.22 35.25
C ALA A 72 -19.29 -5.92 34.12
N VAL A 73 -17.99 -5.60 33.98
CA VAL A 73 -17.11 -6.25 32.99
C VAL A 73 -16.86 -7.72 33.34
N ALA A 74 -16.69 -8.04 34.63
CA ALA A 74 -16.53 -9.41 35.10
C ALA A 74 -17.79 -10.25 34.86
N LEU A 75 -18.96 -9.72 35.21
CA LEU A 75 -20.27 -10.36 34.96
C LEU A 75 -20.48 -10.63 33.46
N ALA A 76 -20.16 -9.67 32.59
CA ALA A 76 -20.27 -9.83 31.15
C ALA A 76 -19.31 -10.91 30.59
N LYS A 77 -18.16 -11.13 31.24
CA LYS A 77 -17.21 -12.18 30.87
C LYS A 77 -17.71 -13.56 31.27
N ILE A 78 -18.32 -13.70 32.46
CA ILE A 78 -18.92 -14.96 32.92
C ILE A 78 -20.10 -15.36 32.03
N LYS A 79 -20.98 -14.42 31.68
CA LYS A 79 -22.12 -14.66 30.78
C LYS A 79 -21.70 -15.11 29.37
N LYS A 80 -20.45 -14.82 28.95
CA LYS A 80 -19.88 -15.27 27.67
C LYS A 80 -19.10 -16.58 27.76
N SER A 81 -18.99 -17.18 28.95
CA SER A 81 -18.26 -18.43 29.14
C SER A 81 -19.06 -19.64 28.64
N LYS A 82 -18.35 -20.69 28.19
CA LYS A 82 -18.97 -21.95 27.77
C LYS A 82 -19.65 -22.68 28.93
N GLU A 83 -19.20 -22.44 30.16
CA GLU A 83 -19.76 -23.05 31.37
C GLU A 83 -21.10 -22.42 31.75
N PHE A 84 -21.22 -21.09 31.67
CA PHE A 84 -22.49 -20.39 31.84
C PHE A 84 -23.53 -20.86 30.81
N ALA A 85 -23.14 -20.98 29.53
CA ALA A 85 -24.01 -21.49 28.48
C ALA A 85 -24.46 -22.95 28.73
N ARG A 86 -23.60 -23.77 29.36
CA ARG A 86 -23.93 -25.15 29.73
C ARG A 86 -24.87 -25.23 30.93
N ARG A 87 -24.64 -24.45 32.00
CA ARG A 87 -25.50 -24.42 33.19
C ARG A 87 -26.89 -23.87 32.85
N LYS A 88 -26.96 -22.82 32.03
CA LYS A 88 -28.21 -22.29 31.48
C LYS A 88 -29.00 -23.32 30.66
N ALA A 89 -28.31 -24.20 29.92
CA ALA A 89 -28.94 -25.25 29.13
C ALA A 89 -29.37 -26.48 29.95
N GLN A 90 -28.87 -26.65 31.19
CA GLN A 90 -29.12 -27.84 32.01
C GLN A 90 -30.26 -27.69 33.02
N GLY A 91 -30.86 -26.50 33.18
CA GLY A 91 -32.15 -26.30 33.87
C GLY A 91 -32.20 -26.86 35.30
N THR A 92 -31.09 -26.80 36.04
CA THR A 92 -31.00 -27.25 37.43
C THR A 92 -30.82 -26.04 38.33
N GLY A 93 -31.93 -25.40 38.71
CA GLY A 93 -32.00 -24.28 39.65
C GLY A 93 -33.32 -23.53 39.50
N ASP A 94 -34.07 -23.37 40.59
CA ASP A 94 -35.46 -22.91 40.62
C ASP A 94 -35.62 -21.37 40.48
N SER A 95 -34.81 -20.71 39.64
CA SER A 95 -35.01 -19.30 39.28
C SER A 95 -34.55 -18.97 37.85
N ASP A 96 -35.46 -18.44 37.02
CA ASP A 96 -35.24 -18.07 35.62
C ASP A 96 -34.46 -16.73 35.44
N ASN A 97 -33.49 -16.44 36.31
CA ASN A 97 -32.74 -15.17 36.26
C ASN A 97 -31.24 -15.39 36.02
N ASP A 98 -30.74 -14.87 34.88
CA ASP A 98 -29.33 -14.97 34.45
C ASP A 98 -28.33 -14.40 35.50
N ASP A 99 -28.78 -13.56 36.42
CA ASP A 99 -27.95 -12.97 37.47
C ASP A 99 -27.73 -13.91 38.68
N ASP A 100 -28.64 -14.85 38.93
CA ASP A 100 -28.49 -15.81 40.04
C ASP A 100 -27.46 -16.89 39.69
N ILE A 101 -27.47 -17.39 38.46
CA ILE A 101 -26.45 -18.33 37.94
C ILE A 101 -25.05 -17.70 38.01
N VAL A 102 -24.94 -16.41 37.69
CA VAL A 102 -23.66 -15.71 37.74
C VAL A 102 -23.21 -15.49 39.19
N ARG A 103 -24.14 -15.21 40.13
CA ARG A 103 -23.82 -15.13 41.56
C ARG A 103 -23.35 -16.46 42.13
N GLU A 104 -24.00 -17.56 41.77
CA GLU A 104 -23.62 -18.90 42.22
C GLU A 104 -22.23 -19.28 41.71
N MET A 105 -21.94 -19.02 40.42
CA MET A 105 -20.60 -19.20 39.84
C MET A 105 -19.54 -18.32 40.52
N MET A 106 -19.89 -17.09 40.90
CA MET A 106 -18.96 -16.22 41.63
C MET A 106 -18.75 -16.63 43.09
N CYS A 107 -19.77 -17.16 43.77
CA CYS A 107 -19.63 -17.70 45.13
C CYS A 107 -18.78 -18.98 45.17
N GLU A 108 -18.87 -19.85 44.16
CA GLU A 108 -17.99 -21.02 44.01
C GLU A 108 -16.52 -20.63 43.83
N ASP A 109 -16.22 -19.60 43.03
CA ASP A 109 -14.87 -19.09 42.79
C ASP A 109 -14.29 -18.26 43.97
N SER A 110 -15.13 -17.85 44.93
CA SER A 110 -14.75 -16.96 46.05
C SER A 110 -14.47 -17.67 47.37
N GLN A 111 -14.45 -19.01 47.42
CA GLN A 111 -14.04 -19.69 48.64
C GLN A 111 -12.52 -19.49 48.86
N PRO A 112 -12.10 -18.96 50.03
CA PRO A 112 -10.69 -18.89 50.35
C PRO A 112 -10.15 -20.33 50.45
N PHE A 113 -9.37 -20.73 49.45
CA PHE A 113 -8.70 -22.03 49.41
C PHE A 113 -7.81 -22.15 50.64
N ALA A 114 -8.28 -22.90 51.63
CA ALA A 114 -7.44 -23.40 52.71
C ALA A 114 -6.31 -24.21 52.07
N TYR A 115 -5.06 -23.95 52.46
CA TYR A 115 -3.88 -24.67 52.00
C TYR A 115 -3.94 -26.14 52.45
N GLN A 116 -4.72 -26.96 51.73
CA GLN A 116 -4.86 -28.38 52.00
C GLN A 116 -3.70 -29.12 51.32
N LEU A 117 -2.82 -29.68 52.15
CA LEU A 117 -1.70 -30.50 51.70
C LEU A 117 -2.13 -31.96 51.68
N GLU A 118 -1.96 -32.64 50.55
CA GLU A 118 -2.29 -34.06 50.39
C GLU A 118 -1.09 -34.83 49.81
N ASN A 119 -1.08 -36.16 49.92
CA ASN A 119 -0.01 -37.00 49.40
C ASN A 119 -0.37 -37.52 48.02
N CYS A 120 0.55 -37.37 47.06
CA CYS A 120 0.37 -37.86 45.69
C CYS A 120 0.13 -39.37 45.67
N GLU A 121 -0.92 -39.85 45.00
CA GLU A 121 -1.25 -41.30 44.91
C GLU A 121 -0.08 -42.13 44.35
N VAL A 122 0.67 -41.57 43.38
CA VAL A 122 1.69 -42.31 42.63
C VAL A 122 3.04 -42.29 43.34
N CYS A 123 3.49 -41.13 43.83
CA CYS A 123 4.83 -40.98 44.40
C CYS A 123 4.85 -40.73 45.92
N GLY A 124 3.69 -40.67 46.57
CA GLY A 124 3.53 -40.44 48.01
C GLY A 124 3.94 -39.04 48.49
N LYS A 125 4.47 -38.18 47.60
CA LYS A 125 4.97 -36.85 47.98
C LYS A 125 3.83 -35.95 48.42
N ARG A 126 3.98 -35.33 49.58
CA ARG A 126 3.06 -34.31 50.09
C ARG A 126 3.16 -33.03 49.25
N PHE A 127 2.05 -32.56 48.74
CA PHE A 127 1.97 -31.41 47.85
C PHE A 127 0.72 -30.58 48.14
N THR A 128 0.75 -29.31 47.76
CA THR A 128 -0.41 -28.42 47.89
C THR A 128 -1.42 -28.76 46.81
N VAL A 129 -2.63 -29.12 47.22
CA VAL A 129 -3.73 -29.36 46.29
C VAL A 129 -4.11 -28.02 45.68
N THR A 130 -3.90 -27.90 44.38
CA THR A 130 -4.36 -26.77 43.56
C THR A 130 -5.52 -27.23 42.66
N PRO A 131 -6.31 -26.31 42.09
CA PRO A 131 -7.39 -26.64 41.13
C PRO A 131 -6.90 -27.44 39.90
N TYR A 132 -5.59 -27.48 39.65
CA TYR A 132 -4.97 -28.20 38.53
C TYR A 132 -4.47 -29.59 38.91
N SER A 133 -4.63 -30.02 40.17
CA SER A 133 -4.24 -31.36 40.64
C SER A 133 -5.20 -32.39 40.05
N LYS A 134 -4.68 -33.36 39.31
CA LYS A 134 -5.51 -34.38 38.65
C LYS A 134 -5.73 -35.57 39.58
N ALA A 135 -6.85 -36.28 39.40
CA ALA A 135 -7.06 -37.57 40.01
C ALA A 135 -6.22 -38.65 39.32
N GLY A 136 -5.65 -39.55 40.11
CA GLY A 136 -4.93 -40.73 39.70
C GLY A 136 -5.86 -41.92 39.42
N PRO A 137 -5.30 -43.04 38.95
CA PRO A 137 -6.07 -44.19 38.47
C PRO A 137 -7.00 -44.82 39.50
N ARG A 138 -6.70 -44.67 40.81
CA ARG A 138 -7.54 -45.19 41.90
C ARG A 138 -8.32 -44.10 42.64
N GLY A 139 -8.33 -42.88 42.09
CA GLY A 139 -9.13 -41.76 42.57
C GLY A 139 -8.43 -40.82 43.57
N GLY A 140 -7.16 -41.06 43.94
CA GLY A 140 -6.39 -40.14 44.80
C GLY A 140 -5.77 -38.99 44.00
N LEU A 141 -5.42 -37.86 44.63
CA LEU A 141 -4.84 -36.72 43.88
C LEU A 141 -3.36 -36.93 43.52
N LEU A 142 -2.95 -36.32 42.41
CA LEU A 142 -1.60 -36.39 41.87
C LEU A 142 -0.90 -35.03 41.94
N CYS A 143 0.39 -35.05 42.26
CA CYS A 143 1.21 -33.86 42.15
C CYS A 143 1.42 -33.44 40.69
N ALA A 144 1.89 -32.21 40.48
CA ALA A 144 2.04 -31.62 39.14
C ALA A 144 2.95 -32.44 38.20
N ARG A 145 3.95 -33.15 38.74
CA ARG A 145 4.87 -33.98 37.95
C ARG A 145 4.17 -35.25 37.46
N CYS A 146 3.58 -36.04 38.36
CA CYS A 146 2.87 -37.26 38.02
C CYS A 146 1.65 -36.99 37.11
N SER A 147 1.00 -35.83 37.27
CA SER A 147 -0.10 -35.38 36.41
C SER A 147 0.30 -35.06 34.96
N LYS A 148 1.59 -34.71 34.73
CA LYS A 148 2.15 -34.49 33.39
C LYS A 148 2.59 -35.81 32.77
N GLU A 149 3.26 -36.67 33.54
CA GLU A 149 3.74 -37.97 33.07
C GLU A 149 2.56 -38.87 32.60
N LEU A 150 1.42 -38.88 33.33
CA LEU A 150 0.20 -39.58 32.91
C LEU A 150 -0.53 -38.97 31.71
N ALA A 151 -0.23 -37.71 31.33
CA ALA A 151 -0.86 -37.06 30.17
C ALA A 151 -0.17 -37.42 28.84
N ASP A 152 1.09 -37.84 28.88
CA ASP A 152 1.88 -38.16 27.70
C ASP A 152 1.61 -39.58 27.14
N ASP A 153 1.06 -40.50 27.95
CA ASP A 153 0.68 -41.86 27.51
C ASP A 153 -0.71 -41.93 26.82
N GLY A 154 -1.48 -40.84 26.81
CA GLY A 154 -2.82 -40.76 26.23
C GLY A 154 -2.89 -39.96 24.92
N LYS A 155 -2.23 -40.38 23.85
CA LYS A 155 -2.34 -39.72 22.52
C LYS A 155 -3.76 -39.83 21.94
N LYS A 156 -4.57 -38.76 22.06
CA LYS A 156 -5.78 -38.58 21.24
C LYS A 156 -5.40 -38.28 19.78
N PRO A 157 -6.14 -38.80 18.77
CA PRO A 157 -5.86 -38.53 17.37
C PRO A 157 -6.08 -37.04 17.05
N LYS A 158 -5.09 -36.41 16.43
CA LYS A 158 -5.16 -34.99 16.01
C LYS A 158 -6.20 -34.85 14.89
N ALA A 159 -7.21 -34.02 15.11
CA ALA A 159 -8.11 -33.57 14.07
C ALA A 159 -7.32 -32.97 12.89
N ASN A 160 -7.70 -33.34 11.66
CA ASN A 160 -7.08 -32.83 10.43
C ASN A 160 -6.98 -31.31 10.45
N ARG A 161 -5.75 -30.80 10.50
CA ARG A 161 -5.48 -29.39 10.24
C ARG A 161 -5.92 -29.10 8.81
N ARG A 162 -6.89 -28.20 8.64
CA ARG A 162 -7.19 -27.60 7.32
C ARG A 162 -5.86 -27.13 6.71
N GLY A 163 -5.60 -27.53 5.47
CA GLY A 163 -4.38 -27.20 4.74
C GLY A 163 -4.07 -25.70 4.73
N PRO A 164 -2.82 -25.31 4.45
CA PRO A 164 -2.37 -23.93 4.63
C PRO A 164 -3.18 -22.97 3.75
N ARG A 165 -3.76 -21.94 4.37
CA ARG A 165 -4.38 -20.77 3.71
C ARG A 165 -3.40 -19.98 2.82
N SER A 166 -2.12 -20.34 2.76
CA SER A 166 -1.08 -19.63 1.99
C SER A 166 -1.23 -19.77 0.47
N GLY A 167 -1.84 -20.85 -0.02
CA GLY A 167 -1.98 -21.09 -1.47
C GLY A 167 -2.79 -20.01 -2.19
N ARG A 168 -3.87 -19.50 -1.55
CA ARG A 168 -4.71 -18.45 -2.14
C ARG A 168 -3.97 -17.13 -2.26
N ARG A 169 -3.21 -16.75 -1.22
CA ARG A 169 -2.40 -15.52 -1.23
C ARG A 169 -1.28 -15.59 -2.25
N GLN A 170 -0.59 -16.73 -2.35
CA GLN A 170 0.47 -16.92 -3.35
C GLN A 170 -0.08 -16.89 -4.78
N LYS A 171 -1.23 -17.54 -5.04
CA LYS A 171 -1.90 -17.48 -6.35
C LYS A 171 -2.24 -16.03 -6.74
N GLN A 172 -2.84 -15.26 -5.82
CA GLN A 172 -3.17 -13.85 -6.06
C GLN A 172 -1.92 -12.97 -6.24
N SER A 173 -0.84 -13.22 -5.50
CA SER A 173 0.45 -12.57 -5.74
C SER A 173 0.96 -12.86 -7.15
N ASN A 174 1.00 -14.14 -7.55
CA ASN A 174 1.46 -14.53 -8.89
C ASN A 174 0.62 -13.86 -10.00
N LEU A 175 -0.68 -13.73 -9.79
CA LEU A 175 -1.59 -13.03 -10.69
C LEU A 175 -1.28 -11.53 -10.80
N LEU A 176 -1.08 -10.85 -9.67
CA LEU A 176 -0.65 -9.45 -9.63
C LEU A 176 0.70 -9.23 -10.32
N ASP A 177 1.57 -10.21 -10.18
CA ASP A 177 2.92 -10.21 -10.75
C ASP A 177 2.97 -10.54 -12.24
N GLY A 178 1.83 -10.82 -12.88
CA GLY A 178 1.76 -11.23 -14.28
C GLY A 178 2.33 -12.64 -14.54
N LEU A 179 2.61 -13.41 -13.49
CA LEU A 179 3.10 -14.80 -13.57
C LEU A 179 1.96 -15.81 -13.76
N ALA A 180 0.71 -15.34 -13.73
CA ALA A 180 -0.46 -16.15 -14.02
C ALA A 180 -0.74 -16.25 -15.54
N GLN A 181 0.32 -16.47 -16.34
CA GLN A 181 0.13 -17.04 -17.66
C GLN A 181 -0.19 -18.52 -17.48
N LEU A 182 -1.32 -18.95 -18.04
CA LEU A 182 -1.71 -20.36 -18.08
C LEU A 182 -0.62 -21.17 -18.81
N GLY A 183 0.10 -22.02 -18.08
CA GLY A 183 1.17 -22.86 -18.63
C GLY A 183 2.23 -23.22 -17.59
N ALA A 184 3.13 -24.14 -17.96
CA ALA A 184 4.36 -24.32 -17.18
C ALA A 184 5.24 -23.07 -17.36
N PRO A 185 5.89 -22.56 -16.29
CA PRO A 185 6.88 -21.50 -16.43
C PRO A 185 7.95 -21.93 -17.44
N SER A 186 8.48 -20.96 -18.19
CA SER A 186 9.59 -21.26 -19.12
C SER A 186 10.76 -21.91 -18.36
N LEU A 187 11.55 -22.74 -19.05
CA LEU A 187 12.75 -23.32 -18.45
C LEU A 187 13.67 -22.22 -17.88
N ALA A 188 13.81 -21.10 -18.60
CA ALA A 188 14.57 -19.95 -18.14
C ALA A 188 14.03 -19.40 -16.80
N GLU A 189 12.71 -19.27 -16.66
CA GLU A 189 12.08 -18.80 -15.43
C GLU A 189 12.26 -19.80 -14.27
N MET A 190 12.13 -21.10 -14.54
CA MET A 190 12.39 -22.16 -13.55
C MET A 190 13.86 -22.14 -13.08
N CYS A 191 14.80 -22.04 -14.01
CA CYS A 191 16.23 -21.93 -13.71
C CYS A 191 16.53 -20.66 -12.91
N THR A 192 15.97 -19.52 -13.31
CA THR A 192 16.15 -18.23 -12.62
C THR A 192 15.61 -18.29 -11.19
N LYS A 193 14.45 -18.94 -11.00
CA LYS A 193 13.88 -19.20 -9.68
C LYS A 193 14.78 -20.11 -8.84
N LYS A 194 15.33 -21.18 -9.41
CA LYS A 194 16.24 -22.08 -8.71
C LYS A 194 17.54 -21.39 -8.32
N VAL A 195 18.12 -20.58 -9.20
CA VAL A 195 19.27 -19.71 -8.91
C VAL A 195 18.96 -18.79 -7.73
N ALA A 196 17.80 -18.11 -7.76
CA ALA A 196 17.38 -17.23 -6.70
C ALA A 196 17.08 -17.96 -5.37
N ASP A 197 16.70 -19.24 -5.39
CA ASP A 197 16.47 -20.05 -4.19
C ASP A 197 17.80 -20.46 -3.52
N ASN A 198 18.90 -20.52 -4.29
CA ASN A 198 20.23 -20.98 -3.82
C ASN A 198 21.28 -19.87 -3.93
N ILE A 199 20.86 -18.60 -3.92
CA ILE A 199 21.75 -17.46 -4.21
C ILE A 199 22.96 -17.34 -3.26
N ASN A 200 22.81 -17.84 -2.03
CA ASN A 200 23.89 -17.81 -1.03
C ASN A 200 24.98 -18.86 -1.29
N ASP A 201 24.72 -19.83 -2.16
CA ASP A 201 25.66 -20.89 -2.54
C ASP A 201 26.36 -20.57 -3.87
N ILE A 202 26.04 -19.42 -4.48
CA ILE A 202 26.59 -18.98 -5.76
C ILE A 202 27.75 -18.02 -5.51
N GLU A 203 28.92 -18.36 -6.05
CA GLU A 203 30.12 -17.51 -6.01
C GLU A 203 30.16 -16.51 -7.16
N GLU A 204 29.79 -16.97 -8.37
CA GLU A 204 29.73 -16.15 -9.57
C GLU A 204 28.66 -16.66 -10.54
N PHE A 205 28.17 -15.76 -11.41
CA PHE A 205 27.24 -16.12 -12.48
C PHE A 205 27.94 -16.54 -13.78
N GLY A 206 29.26 -16.29 -13.90
CA GLY A 206 29.96 -16.38 -15.18
C GLY A 206 29.40 -15.42 -16.23
N ASP A 207 29.46 -15.86 -17.49
CA ASP A 207 28.98 -15.11 -18.65
C ASP A 207 27.46 -15.25 -18.82
N LEU A 208 26.71 -14.32 -18.23
CA LEU A 208 25.26 -14.22 -18.43
C LEU A 208 24.91 -13.09 -19.40
N PRO A 209 23.97 -13.34 -20.33
CA PRO A 209 23.41 -12.28 -21.16
C PRO A 209 22.82 -11.13 -20.31
N PRO A 210 22.98 -9.86 -20.72
CA PRO A 210 22.47 -8.70 -20.01
C PRO A 210 20.98 -8.79 -19.64
N GLN A 211 20.15 -9.35 -20.52
CA GLN A 211 18.71 -9.52 -20.29
C GLN A 211 18.42 -10.49 -19.12
N LEU A 212 19.21 -11.56 -19.00
CA LEU A 212 19.05 -12.53 -17.92
C LEU A 212 19.58 -11.97 -16.60
N LEU A 213 20.69 -11.22 -16.63
CA LEU A 213 21.21 -10.52 -15.46
C LEU A 213 20.19 -9.50 -14.92
N HIS A 214 19.54 -8.76 -15.81
CA HIS A 214 18.46 -7.83 -15.48
C HIS A 214 17.27 -8.56 -14.82
N ARG A 215 16.85 -9.70 -15.40
CA ARG A 215 15.74 -10.50 -14.85
C ARG A 215 16.08 -11.11 -13.48
N LEU A 216 17.32 -11.58 -13.29
CA LEU A 216 17.81 -12.04 -11.99
C LEU A 216 17.77 -10.93 -10.95
N SER A 217 18.25 -9.73 -11.28
CA SER A 217 18.16 -8.57 -10.39
C SER A 217 16.72 -8.32 -9.94
N GLN A 218 15.76 -8.30 -10.87
CA GLN A 218 14.34 -8.14 -10.53
C GLN A 218 13.84 -9.19 -9.53
N ILE A 219 14.16 -10.48 -9.77
CA ILE A 219 13.69 -11.59 -8.93
C ILE A 219 14.35 -11.56 -7.55
N LEU A 220 15.66 -11.33 -7.47
CA LEU A 220 16.37 -11.23 -6.20
C LEU A 220 15.91 -10.04 -5.37
N CYS A 221 15.74 -8.87 -6.00
CA CYS A 221 15.20 -7.69 -5.34
C CYS A 221 13.78 -7.93 -4.82
N LYS A 222 12.91 -8.54 -5.63
CA LYS A 222 11.55 -8.90 -5.21
C LYS A 222 11.50 -9.86 -4.02
N ARG A 223 12.49 -10.76 -3.92
CA ARG A 223 12.67 -11.67 -2.79
C ARG A 223 13.42 -11.04 -1.61
N ARG A 224 13.85 -9.78 -1.76
CA ARG A 224 14.62 -9.03 -0.77
C ARG A 224 15.91 -9.75 -0.35
N VAL A 225 16.58 -10.39 -1.31
CA VAL A 225 17.86 -11.11 -1.07
C VAL A 225 19.08 -10.38 -1.64
N LEU A 226 18.91 -9.19 -2.22
CA LEU A 226 20.04 -8.36 -2.62
C LEU A 226 20.70 -7.72 -1.37
N THR A 227 21.94 -8.11 -1.11
CA THR A 227 22.83 -7.70 -0.01
C THR A 227 24.21 -7.34 -0.57
N SER A 228 25.11 -6.80 0.26
CA SER A 228 26.52 -6.55 -0.11
C SER A 228 27.21 -7.76 -0.75
N ARG A 229 26.95 -8.98 -0.24
CA ARG A 229 27.51 -10.22 -0.81
C ARG A 229 26.98 -10.49 -2.22
N THR A 230 25.66 -10.52 -2.37
CA THR A 230 25.02 -10.86 -3.66
C THR A 230 25.18 -9.76 -4.70
N LEU A 231 25.41 -8.50 -4.28
CA LEU A 231 25.72 -7.39 -5.18
C LEU A 231 26.93 -7.71 -6.06
N ASN A 232 27.94 -8.39 -5.52
CA ASN A 232 29.15 -8.77 -6.27
C ASN A 232 28.84 -9.63 -7.50
N LEU A 233 27.73 -10.38 -7.47
CA LEU A 233 27.30 -11.19 -8.61
C LEU A 233 26.88 -10.34 -9.81
N PHE A 234 26.56 -9.06 -9.61
CA PHE A 234 26.09 -8.12 -10.63
C PHE A 234 27.16 -7.12 -11.10
N LEU A 235 28.27 -6.97 -10.39
CA LEU A 235 29.32 -6.02 -10.76
C LEU A 235 30.11 -6.56 -11.95
N ARG A 236 30.11 -5.83 -13.06
CA ARG A 236 30.82 -6.17 -14.31
C ARG A 236 31.40 -4.90 -14.90
N SER A 237 32.71 -4.85 -15.13
CA SER A 237 33.39 -3.62 -15.54
C SER A 237 33.08 -3.21 -16.99
N GLU A 238 32.66 -4.19 -17.79
CA GLU A 238 32.33 -4.06 -19.21
C GLU A 238 30.91 -3.52 -19.42
N LEU A 239 30.03 -3.65 -18.42
CA LEU A 239 28.65 -3.19 -18.51
C LEU A 239 28.56 -1.68 -18.24
N ASN A 240 27.71 -1.00 -19.02
CA ASN A 240 27.43 0.42 -18.88
C ASN A 240 26.10 0.70 -18.17
N PHE A 241 25.48 -0.32 -17.57
CA PHE A 241 24.22 -0.19 -16.86
C PHE A 241 24.21 -1.00 -15.57
N ILE A 242 23.49 -0.51 -14.56
CA ILE A 242 23.18 -1.27 -13.35
C ILE A 242 21.73 -0.98 -12.91
N ASP A 243 20.97 -2.05 -12.68
CA ASP A 243 19.59 -1.98 -12.21
C ASP A 243 19.45 -2.74 -10.89
N ILE A 244 19.14 -2.03 -9.82
CA ILE A 244 18.86 -2.55 -8.48
C ILE A 244 17.47 -2.06 -8.06
N TYR A 245 16.53 -3.00 -7.97
CA TYR A 245 15.11 -2.70 -7.70
C TYR A 245 14.73 -2.68 -6.21
N ASP A 246 15.61 -3.19 -5.33
CA ASP A 246 15.52 -3.08 -3.87
C ASP A 246 16.95 -3.03 -3.30
N ALA A 247 17.43 -1.81 -3.03
CA ALA A 247 18.71 -1.51 -2.42
C ALA A 247 18.62 -1.33 -0.88
N ALA A 248 17.49 -1.69 -0.26
CA ALA A 248 17.25 -1.38 1.16
C ALA A 248 18.22 -2.09 2.13
N LYS A 249 18.96 -3.09 1.66
CA LYS A 249 19.99 -3.84 2.42
C LYS A 249 21.42 -3.52 1.99
N LEU A 250 21.61 -2.54 1.10
CA LEU A 250 22.93 -2.06 0.71
C LEU A 250 23.35 -0.90 1.61
N GLU A 251 24.65 -0.79 1.85
CA GLU A 251 25.25 0.26 2.66
C GLU A 251 26.04 1.26 1.78
N THR A 252 26.49 2.37 2.37
CA THR A 252 27.26 3.42 1.68
C THR A 252 28.46 2.87 0.90
N GLN A 253 29.20 1.91 1.49
CA GLN A 253 30.36 1.28 0.85
C GLN A 253 29.98 0.45 -0.38
N ASP A 254 28.77 -0.12 -0.42
CA ASP A 254 28.30 -0.89 -1.56
C ASP A 254 28.05 0.01 -2.77
N PHE A 255 27.52 1.21 -2.55
CA PHE A 255 27.36 2.21 -3.61
C PHE A 255 28.71 2.71 -4.12
N GLU A 256 29.63 3.08 -3.22
CA GLU A 256 31.02 3.43 -3.59
C GLU A 256 31.66 2.32 -4.42
N LYS A 257 31.48 1.05 -4.00
CA LYS A 257 31.97 -0.14 -4.72
C LYS A 257 31.40 -0.24 -6.12
N ILE A 258 30.09 -0.03 -6.32
CA ILE A 258 29.49 -0.07 -7.66
C ILE A 258 30.21 0.91 -8.60
N PHE A 259 30.38 2.16 -8.16
CA PHE A 259 31.01 3.20 -8.98
C PHE A 259 32.52 3.03 -9.12
N ALA A 260 33.18 2.34 -8.19
CA ALA A 260 34.58 1.94 -8.30
C ALA A 260 34.79 0.87 -9.39
N PHE A 261 33.96 -0.18 -9.37
CA PHE A 261 34.09 -1.34 -10.24
C PHE A 261 33.49 -1.11 -11.64
N MET A 262 32.54 -0.18 -11.77
CA MET A 262 31.82 0.11 -13.02
C MET A 262 31.99 1.59 -13.42
N PRO A 263 33.20 2.02 -13.86
CA PRO A 263 33.49 3.43 -14.13
C PRO A 263 32.80 3.98 -15.39
N ASN A 264 32.30 3.13 -16.28
CA ASN A 264 31.68 3.51 -17.55
C ASN A 264 30.14 3.51 -17.52
N LEU A 265 29.54 3.61 -16.34
CA LEU A 265 28.08 3.61 -16.19
C LEU A 265 27.43 4.77 -16.96
N TYR A 266 26.52 4.41 -17.85
CA TYR A 266 25.62 5.26 -18.61
C TYR A 266 24.21 5.28 -17.99
N HIS A 267 23.74 4.14 -17.50
CA HIS A 267 22.41 3.97 -16.87
C HIS A 267 22.54 3.43 -15.45
N VAL A 268 21.99 4.17 -14.48
CA VAL A 268 22.01 3.82 -13.06
C VAL A 268 20.59 3.85 -12.53
N ASN A 269 20.12 2.74 -11.97
CA ASN A 269 18.82 2.64 -11.34
C ASN A 269 18.97 1.97 -9.96
N PHE A 270 18.78 2.75 -8.91
CA PHE A 270 18.75 2.26 -7.52
C PHE A 270 17.41 2.62 -6.89
N ARG A 271 16.64 1.61 -6.49
CA ARG A 271 15.39 1.81 -5.74
C ARG A 271 15.51 1.42 -4.30
N PHE A 272 14.72 2.05 -3.43
CA PHE A 272 14.86 1.92 -1.97
C PHE A 272 16.30 2.19 -1.50
N ALA A 273 16.96 3.19 -2.10
CA ALA A 273 18.36 3.53 -1.90
C ALA A 273 18.59 4.40 -0.64
N GLY A 274 17.97 4.01 0.48
CA GLY A 274 17.97 4.81 1.71
C GLY A 274 19.33 5.00 2.37
N GLN A 275 20.35 4.21 2.01
CA GLN A 275 21.73 4.35 2.50
C GLN A 275 22.67 5.06 1.52
N LEU A 276 22.15 5.60 0.41
CA LEU A 276 22.90 6.45 -0.49
C LEU A 276 22.97 7.86 0.12
N LYS A 277 24.15 8.20 0.66
CA LYS A 277 24.42 9.40 1.46
C LYS A 277 25.30 10.38 0.69
N ASP A 278 25.44 11.59 1.21
CA ASP A 278 26.36 12.63 0.72
C ASP A 278 27.77 12.10 0.41
N LYS A 279 28.34 11.28 1.29
CA LYS A 279 29.66 10.67 1.07
C LYS A 279 29.79 9.93 -0.27
N VAL A 280 28.72 9.26 -0.72
CA VAL A 280 28.71 8.60 -2.04
C VAL A 280 28.73 9.64 -3.14
N VAL A 281 27.98 10.73 -3.00
CA VAL A 281 27.97 11.83 -3.96
C VAL A 281 29.32 12.53 -4.01
N GLU A 282 29.92 12.85 -2.87
CA GLU A 282 31.28 13.39 -2.77
C GLU A 282 32.29 12.50 -3.50
N TYR A 283 32.23 11.18 -3.27
CA TYR A 283 33.05 10.20 -3.97
C TYR A 283 32.84 10.20 -5.50
N LEU A 284 31.63 10.50 -5.97
CA LEU A 284 31.30 10.61 -7.39
C LEU A 284 31.82 11.90 -8.02
N LEU A 285 31.87 13.01 -7.28
CA LEU A 285 32.27 14.32 -7.80
C LEU A 285 33.73 14.34 -8.28
N ASP A 286 34.60 13.56 -7.64
CA ASP A 286 36.01 13.40 -8.01
C ASP A 286 36.25 12.50 -9.24
N ARG A 287 35.19 11.95 -9.83
CA ARG A 287 35.29 10.98 -10.92
C ARG A 287 34.79 11.53 -12.25
N ASN A 288 35.20 10.86 -13.32
CA ASN A 288 34.68 11.09 -14.66
C ASN A 288 33.43 10.23 -14.87
N LEU A 289 32.25 10.82 -14.65
CA LEU A 289 30.97 10.14 -14.73
C LEU A 289 30.43 10.20 -16.17
N LYS A 290 29.96 9.09 -16.71
CA LYS A 290 29.31 9.00 -18.04
C LYS A 290 27.80 8.81 -17.96
N ILE A 291 27.22 9.02 -16.78
CA ILE A 291 25.81 8.76 -16.48
C ILE A 291 24.94 9.72 -17.26
N LYS A 292 24.07 9.17 -18.11
CA LYS A 292 23.03 9.92 -18.83
C LYS A 292 21.63 9.59 -18.36
N ARG A 293 21.44 8.43 -17.73
CA ARG A 293 20.16 7.98 -17.18
C ARG A 293 20.33 7.67 -15.70
N LEU A 294 19.74 8.50 -14.85
CA LEU A 294 19.77 8.35 -13.40
C LEU A 294 18.36 8.12 -12.89
N GLN A 295 18.16 7.00 -12.21
CA GLN A 295 16.94 6.68 -11.48
C GLN A 295 17.28 6.37 -10.04
N LEU A 296 16.80 7.21 -9.12
CA LEU A 296 16.99 7.04 -7.68
C LEU A 296 15.63 7.10 -6.98
N ASP A 297 15.44 6.21 -6.02
CA ASP A 297 14.22 6.15 -5.24
C ASP A 297 14.54 5.98 -3.75
N ALA A 298 13.85 6.75 -2.91
CA ALA A 298 14.07 6.85 -1.47
C ALA A 298 15.50 7.26 -1.05
N ALA A 299 16.18 8.08 -1.85
CA ALA A 299 17.54 8.58 -1.56
C ALA A 299 17.52 9.83 -0.65
N ASN A 300 16.84 9.74 0.50
CA ASN A 300 16.57 10.87 1.40
C ASN A 300 17.78 11.35 2.23
N LEU A 301 18.89 10.61 2.20
CA LEU A 301 20.11 10.98 2.93
C LEU A 301 21.13 11.74 2.06
N ILE A 302 20.70 12.17 0.87
CA ILE A 302 21.45 13.14 0.06
C ILE A 302 20.91 14.54 0.37
N SER A 303 21.78 15.43 0.83
CA SER A 303 21.47 16.84 1.06
C SER A 303 21.19 17.58 -0.24
N ASP A 304 20.43 18.68 -0.12
CA ASP A 304 20.14 19.58 -1.23
C ASP A 304 21.45 20.13 -1.84
N GLU A 305 22.46 20.44 -1.03
CA GLU A 305 23.79 20.85 -1.47
C GLU A 305 24.48 19.79 -2.33
N CYS A 306 24.43 18.51 -1.91
CA CYS A 306 25.01 17.41 -2.69
C CYS A 306 24.26 17.16 -3.99
N TRP A 307 22.92 17.24 -3.98
CA TRP A 307 22.12 17.17 -5.20
C TRP A 307 22.51 18.25 -6.21
N GLN A 308 22.60 19.49 -5.75
CA GLN A 308 23.01 20.62 -6.60
C GLN A 308 24.40 20.41 -7.21
N GLN A 309 25.37 19.93 -6.42
CA GLN A 309 26.71 19.60 -6.93
C GLN A 309 26.66 18.48 -7.97
N LEU A 310 25.87 17.44 -7.72
CA LEU A 310 25.69 16.34 -8.66
C LEU A 310 25.05 16.81 -9.97
N PHE A 311 24.06 17.70 -9.93
CA PHE A 311 23.44 18.27 -11.13
C PHE A 311 24.41 19.17 -11.90
N ARG A 312 25.26 19.97 -11.23
CA ARG A 312 26.32 20.73 -11.91
C ARG A 312 27.33 19.81 -12.61
N LYS A 313 27.63 18.65 -12.01
CA LYS A 313 28.57 17.67 -12.58
C LYS A 313 27.97 16.89 -13.76
N LEU A 314 26.74 16.40 -13.62
CA LEU A 314 26.08 15.53 -14.60
C LEU A 314 25.24 16.27 -15.64
N GLY A 315 24.84 17.51 -15.35
CA GLY A 315 23.81 18.24 -16.08
C GLY A 315 23.97 18.25 -17.60
N PRO A 316 25.14 18.62 -18.14
CA PRO A 316 25.33 18.73 -19.60
C PRO A 316 25.03 17.43 -20.38
N GLN A 317 25.21 16.27 -19.76
CA GLN A 317 25.03 14.96 -20.40
C GLN A 317 23.78 14.21 -19.95
N LEU A 318 23.03 14.71 -18.96
CA LEU A 318 21.90 14.00 -18.37
C LEU A 318 20.69 14.05 -19.32
N GLU A 319 20.29 12.90 -19.84
CA GLU A 319 19.18 12.75 -20.81
C GLU A 319 17.89 12.30 -20.11
N SER A 320 18.00 11.55 -19.00
CA SER A 320 16.86 11.04 -18.24
C SER A 320 17.13 11.10 -16.74
N LEU A 321 16.27 11.78 -16.00
CA LEU A 321 16.26 11.82 -14.54
C LEU A 321 14.93 11.31 -13.99
N LYS A 322 15.00 10.37 -13.06
CA LYS A 322 13.82 9.83 -12.36
C LYS A 322 14.10 9.79 -10.87
N LEU A 323 13.47 10.67 -10.12
CA LEU A 323 13.55 10.71 -8.67
C LEU A 323 12.18 10.36 -8.09
N SER A 324 12.16 9.51 -7.06
CA SER A 324 10.92 9.23 -6.34
C SER A 324 11.08 9.00 -4.85
N ASN A 325 9.98 9.23 -4.10
CA ASN A 325 9.89 9.05 -2.66
C ASN A 325 10.97 9.84 -1.90
N LEU A 326 11.11 11.12 -2.25
CA LEU A 326 12.00 12.06 -1.59
C LEU A 326 11.19 12.94 -0.63
N ASP A 327 11.23 12.66 0.66
CA ASP A 327 10.45 13.38 1.69
C ASP A 327 11.24 14.54 2.32
N SER A 328 12.56 14.42 2.38
CA SER A 328 13.43 15.29 3.18
C SER A 328 14.44 16.10 2.35
N SER A 329 14.53 15.87 1.05
CA SER A 329 15.45 16.53 0.10
C SER A 329 14.73 16.93 -1.19
N LEU A 330 15.45 17.55 -2.12
CA LEU A 330 14.98 18.03 -3.42
C LEU A 330 13.96 19.17 -3.28
N ASP A 331 14.39 20.26 -2.67
CA ASP A 331 13.60 21.49 -2.57
C ASP A 331 13.53 22.29 -3.88
N ASP A 332 12.75 23.37 -3.86
CA ASP A 332 12.59 24.26 -5.02
C ASP A 332 13.93 24.79 -5.57
N GLU A 333 14.84 25.22 -4.70
CA GLU A 333 16.15 25.75 -5.12
C GLU A 333 16.97 24.67 -5.83
N THR A 334 16.93 23.44 -5.29
CA THR A 334 17.62 22.30 -5.89
C THR A 334 17.05 21.93 -7.25
N VAL A 335 15.72 22.00 -7.44
CA VAL A 335 15.07 21.80 -8.74
C VAL A 335 15.39 22.94 -9.71
N GLU A 336 15.47 24.19 -9.24
CA GLU A 336 15.90 25.33 -10.06
C GLU A 336 17.34 25.11 -10.58
N VAL A 337 18.27 24.70 -9.71
CA VAL A 337 19.63 24.33 -10.12
C VAL A 337 19.60 23.17 -11.11
N MET A 338 18.84 22.11 -10.82
CA MET A 338 18.68 20.98 -11.74
C MET A 338 18.24 21.45 -13.14
N CYS A 339 17.23 22.31 -13.24
CA CYS A 339 16.71 22.79 -14.52
C CYS A 339 17.72 23.69 -15.26
N ARG A 340 18.51 24.48 -14.52
CA ARG A 340 19.55 25.33 -15.11
C ARG A 340 20.73 24.53 -15.68
N GLU A 341 21.17 23.50 -14.96
CA GLU A 341 22.35 22.71 -15.36
C GLU A 341 22.01 21.55 -16.32
N CYS A 342 20.84 20.91 -16.16
CA CYS A 342 20.45 19.70 -16.89
C CYS A 342 19.64 19.99 -18.17
N THR A 343 20.16 20.84 -19.05
CA THR A 343 19.44 21.32 -20.25
C THR A 343 19.23 20.25 -21.34
N SER A 344 19.99 19.16 -21.29
CA SER A 344 19.88 18.01 -22.20
C SER A 344 18.76 17.02 -21.84
N LEU A 345 17.97 17.29 -20.79
CA LEU A 345 16.94 16.38 -20.31
C LEU A 345 15.82 16.18 -21.34
N GLN A 346 15.61 14.92 -21.73
CA GLN A 346 14.48 14.50 -22.57
C GLN A 346 13.39 13.82 -21.74
N ARG A 347 13.74 13.29 -20.56
CA ARG A 347 12.82 12.62 -19.65
C ARG A 347 13.04 13.08 -18.22
N LEU A 348 12.00 13.65 -17.62
CA LEU A 348 11.97 14.03 -16.23
C LEU A 348 10.80 13.34 -15.53
N LYS A 349 11.11 12.62 -14.45
CA LYS A 349 10.10 12.05 -13.56
C LYS A 349 10.43 12.43 -12.13
N LEU A 350 9.54 13.17 -11.48
CA LEU A 350 9.65 13.55 -10.08
C LEU A 350 8.34 13.11 -9.41
N LYS A 351 8.40 12.08 -8.56
CA LYS A 351 7.21 11.50 -7.93
C LYS A 351 7.32 11.39 -6.43
N GLN A 352 6.29 11.79 -5.68
CA GLN A 352 6.36 11.78 -4.22
C GLN A 352 7.63 12.51 -3.73
N CYS A 353 7.92 13.67 -4.32
CA CYS A 353 9.01 14.56 -3.91
C CYS A 353 8.39 15.72 -3.12
N TRP A 354 8.49 15.69 -1.79
CA TRP A 354 7.58 16.44 -0.91
C TRP A 354 7.90 17.93 -0.79
N LYS A 355 9.14 18.33 -1.06
CA LYS A 355 9.59 19.73 -0.93
C LYS A 355 9.41 20.57 -2.22
N MET A 356 8.97 19.96 -3.31
CA MET A 356 8.74 20.67 -4.57
C MET A 356 7.42 21.46 -4.56
N GLY A 357 7.45 22.67 -5.10
CA GLY A 357 6.27 23.54 -5.22
C GLY A 357 6.22 24.33 -6.53
N ASN A 358 5.62 25.52 -6.46
CA ASN A 358 5.40 26.39 -7.62
C ASN A 358 6.68 26.82 -8.33
N ARG A 359 7.76 27.09 -7.58
CA ARG A 359 9.04 27.51 -8.19
C ARG A 359 9.71 26.35 -8.94
N SER A 360 9.67 25.14 -8.38
CA SER A 360 10.07 23.92 -9.09
C SER A 360 9.34 23.80 -10.43
N LEU A 361 8.01 23.96 -10.43
CA LEU A 361 7.21 23.84 -11.65
C LEU A 361 7.56 24.93 -12.68
N GLN A 362 7.73 26.17 -12.23
CA GLN A 362 8.17 27.26 -13.08
C GLN A 362 9.55 27.00 -13.71
N ALA A 363 10.50 26.45 -12.95
CA ALA A 363 11.82 26.09 -13.46
C ALA A 363 11.73 24.97 -14.50
N ILE A 364 10.92 23.94 -14.24
CA ILE A 364 10.70 22.81 -15.17
C ILE A 364 10.14 23.30 -16.52
N SER A 365 9.33 24.36 -16.53
CA SER A 365 8.79 24.95 -17.77
C SER A 365 9.87 25.45 -18.75
N GLN A 366 11.12 25.59 -18.31
CA GLN A 366 12.25 26.02 -19.15
C GLN A 366 12.93 24.85 -19.88
N LEU A 367 12.62 23.61 -19.53
CA LEU A 367 13.22 22.41 -20.14
C LEU A 367 12.55 22.03 -21.47
N ILE A 368 12.72 22.88 -22.49
CA ILE A 368 12.09 22.75 -23.81
C ILE A 368 12.52 21.54 -24.64
N SER A 369 13.53 20.78 -24.17
CA SER A 369 14.00 19.52 -24.75
C SER A 369 13.20 18.31 -24.27
N LEU A 370 12.31 18.48 -23.26
CA LEU A 370 11.53 17.39 -22.69
C LEU A 370 10.56 16.77 -23.71
N GLN A 371 10.58 15.45 -23.75
CA GLN A 371 9.62 14.61 -24.47
C GLN A 371 8.77 13.79 -23.51
N HIS A 372 9.22 13.61 -22.27
CA HIS A 372 8.53 12.80 -21.28
C HIS A 372 8.56 13.49 -19.92
N LEU A 373 7.40 13.97 -19.48
CA LEU A 373 7.22 14.60 -18.19
C LEU A 373 6.33 13.73 -17.30
N SER A 374 6.74 13.54 -16.05
CA SER A 374 5.94 12.86 -15.04
C SER A 374 6.11 13.53 -13.69
N LEU A 375 5.07 14.21 -13.24
CA LEU A 375 5.04 14.96 -11.99
C LEU A 375 3.92 14.44 -11.11
N ASP A 376 4.22 14.34 -9.82
CA ASP A 376 3.28 14.01 -8.77
C ASP A 376 3.57 14.98 -7.62
N PHE A 377 2.65 15.92 -7.42
CA PHE A 377 2.78 16.99 -6.44
C PHE A 377 2.03 16.63 -5.17
N VAL A 378 2.75 16.70 -4.04
CA VAL A 378 2.16 16.53 -2.70
C VAL A 378 1.68 17.87 -2.15
N GLN A 379 2.35 18.97 -2.53
CA GLN A 379 1.94 20.32 -2.19
C GLN A 379 0.94 20.86 -3.20
N GLU A 380 0.08 21.79 -2.76
CA GLU A 380 -0.82 22.52 -3.65
C GLU A 380 -0.03 23.43 -4.60
N ILE A 381 -0.45 23.46 -5.85
CA ILE A 381 0.21 24.19 -6.93
C ILE A 381 -0.76 25.23 -7.49
N CYS A 382 -0.25 26.37 -7.90
CA CYS A 382 -1.03 27.39 -8.58
C CYS A 382 -1.37 26.95 -10.01
N ASP A 383 -2.66 26.89 -10.31
CA ASP A 383 -3.16 26.45 -11.63
C ASP A 383 -2.58 27.28 -12.77
N GLU A 384 -2.41 28.59 -12.62
CA GLU A 384 -1.84 29.44 -13.68
C GLU A 384 -0.40 29.05 -14.05
N ILE A 385 0.40 28.63 -13.06
CA ILE A 385 1.77 28.17 -13.28
C ILE A 385 1.76 26.80 -13.98
N LEU A 386 0.84 25.92 -13.59
CA LEU A 386 0.62 24.62 -14.22
C LEU A 386 0.21 24.78 -15.69
N LEU A 387 -0.82 25.58 -15.97
CA LEU A 387 -1.34 25.84 -17.32
C LEU A 387 -0.23 26.40 -18.22
N ASN A 388 0.53 27.39 -17.74
CA ASN A 388 1.68 27.95 -18.47
C ASN A 388 2.78 26.90 -18.70
N THR A 389 3.07 26.04 -17.72
CA THR A 389 4.11 25.01 -17.84
C THR A 389 3.72 23.96 -18.88
N VAL A 390 2.50 23.44 -18.81
CA VAL A 390 1.99 22.47 -19.77
C VAL A 390 1.95 23.10 -21.16
N SER A 391 1.39 24.29 -21.31
CA SER A 391 1.34 25.00 -22.59
C SER A 391 2.70 25.12 -23.29
N LYS A 392 3.77 25.46 -22.54
CA LYS A 392 5.12 25.56 -23.09
C LYS A 392 5.75 24.22 -23.51
N LEU A 393 5.48 23.15 -22.75
CA LEU A 393 6.14 21.86 -22.96
C LEU A 393 5.37 20.96 -23.95
N SER A 394 4.04 21.06 -23.97
CA SER A 394 3.11 20.22 -24.73
C SER A 394 3.49 19.91 -26.19
N PRO A 395 3.99 20.86 -27.01
CA PRO A 395 4.23 20.60 -28.44
C PRO A 395 5.20 19.44 -28.74
N ARG A 396 6.08 19.09 -27.79
CA ARG A 396 7.11 18.03 -27.95
C ARG A 396 6.85 16.81 -27.08
N LEU A 397 5.84 16.85 -26.21
CA LEU A 397 5.59 15.79 -25.25
C LEU A 397 4.99 14.56 -25.93
N ARG A 398 5.69 13.44 -25.77
CA ARG A 398 5.19 12.08 -26.03
C ARG A 398 4.57 11.46 -24.78
N THR A 399 4.96 11.92 -23.60
CA THR A 399 4.40 11.47 -22.32
C THR A 399 4.12 12.66 -21.42
N LEU A 400 2.89 12.76 -20.94
CA LEU A 400 2.45 13.67 -19.91
C LEU A 400 1.78 12.84 -18.81
N SER A 401 2.33 12.91 -17.60
CA SER A 401 1.81 12.25 -16.43
C SER A 401 1.73 13.27 -15.31
N LEU A 402 0.52 13.61 -14.92
CA LEU A 402 0.21 14.58 -13.89
C LEU A 402 -0.64 13.90 -12.82
N GLU A 403 -0.14 13.88 -11.60
CA GLU A 403 -0.74 13.24 -10.44
C GLU A 403 -0.75 14.24 -9.28
N GLY A 404 -1.72 14.11 -8.36
CA GLY A 404 -1.82 14.98 -7.18
C GLY A 404 -2.26 16.42 -7.49
N LEU A 405 -2.81 16.68 -8.68
CA LEU A 405 -3.31 18.00 -9.09
C LEU A 405 -4.81 18.12 -8.79
N SER A 406 -5.15 18.21 -7.51
CA SER A 406 -6.55 18.18 -7.03
C SER A 406 -7.37 19.42 -7.42
N THR A 407 -6.72 20.57 -7.69
CA THR A 407 -7.37 21.84 -8.03
C THR A 407 -7.54 22.08 -9.52
N ALA A 408 -6.78 21.38 -10.36
CA ALA A 408 -6.76 21.63 -11.80
C ALA A 408 -8.14 21.43 -12.44
N ASP A 409 -8.57 22.43 -13.21
CA ASP A 409 -9.87 22.49 -13.87
C ASP A 409 -9.79 22.15 -15.38
N ASP A 410 -10.93 22.26 -16.07
CA ASP A 410 -11.06 21.92 -17.50
C ASP A 410 -10.12 22.71 -18.42
N ARG A 411 -9.60 23.87 -17.99
CA ARG A 411 -8.62 24.64 -18.79
C ARG A 411 -7.35 23.85 -19.05
N LEU A 412 -6.97 22.96 -18.13
CA LEU A 412 -5.82 22.08 -18.33
C LEU A 412 -6.08 21.11 -19.50
N LEU A 413 -7.29 20.54 -19.55
CA LEU A 413 -7.70 19.62 -20.62
C LEU A 413 -7.75 20.35 -21.97
N ASP A 414 -8.25 21.59 -21.99
CA ASP A 414 -8.26 22.44 -23.19
C ASP A 414 -6.83 22.71 -23.70
N ILE A 415 -5.89 23.03 -22.81
CA ILE A 415 -4.48 23.23 -23.20
C ILE A 415 -3.87 21.97 -23.77
N ILE A 416 -4.17 20.79 -23.19
CA ILE A 416 -3.70 19.51 -23.71
C ILE A 416 -4.29 19.27 -25.10
N HIS A 417 -5.59 19.48 -25.28
CA HIS A 417 -6.27 19.33 -26.57
C HIS A 417 -5.63 20.19 -27.66
N VAL A 418 -5.41 21.48 -27.39
CA VAL A 418 -4.89 22.43 -28.39
C VAL A 418 -3.42 22.15 -28.72
N ASN A 419 -2.58 21.94 -27.69
CA ASN A 419 -1.12 22.01 -27.85
C ASN A 419 -0.43 20.65 -28.02
N CYS A 420 -1.00 19.55 -27.52
CA CYS A 420 -0.38 18.23 -27.64
C CYS A 420 -0.75 17.59 -28.98
N ARG A 421 0.26 17.33 -29.82
CA ARG A 421 0.08 16.73 -31.17
C ARG A 421 0.86 15.43 -31.38
N THR A 422 1.66 15.00 -30.41
CA THR A 422 2.54 13.81 -30.50
C THR A 422 2.49 12.93 -29.25
N LEU A 423 1.48 13.12 -28.41
CA LEU A 423 1.32 12.41 -27.15
C LEU A 423 0.96 10.95 -27.43
N THR A 424 1.67 10.01 -26.81
CA THR A 424 1.33 8.58 -26.83
C THR A 424 0.86 8.10 -25.47
N LYS A 425 1.24 8.80 -24.41
CA LYS A 425 0.90 8.48 -23.03
C LYS A 425 0.37 9.68 -22.27
N LEU A 426 -0.88 9.57 -21.82
CA LEU A 426 -1.52 10.51 -20.90
C LEU A 426 -1.80 9.81 -19.57
N ARG A 427 -1.35 10.40 -18.47
CA ARG A 427 -1.89 10.13 -17.14
C ARG A 427 -2.33 11.46 -16.53
N PHE A 428 -3.56 11.49 -16.07
CA PHE A 428 -4.13 12.57 -15.29
C PHE A 428 -5.05 11.94 -14.25
N SER A 429 -4.51 11.69 -13.05
CA SER A 429 -5.21 10.94 -12.00
C SER A 429 -5.30 11.73 -10.71
N ASP A 430 -6.22 11.30 -9.83
CA ASP A 430 -6.49 11.91 -8.53
C ASP A 430 -6.90 13.39 -8.63
N ASN A 431 -7.92 13.66 -9.46
CA ASN A 431 -8.51 14.98 -9.65
C ASN A 431 -10.01 14.97 -9.29
N ALA A 432 -10.48 16.07 -8.70
CA ALA A 432 -11.86 16.19 -8.22
C ALA A 432 -12.56 17.47 -8.71
N VAL A 433 -12.07 18.07 -9.81
CA VAL A 433 -12.55 19.37 -10.30
C VAL A 433 -12.92 19.32 -11.78
N CYS A 434 -12.12 18.68 -12.64
CA CYS A 434 -12.43 18.54 -14.06
C CYS A 434 -13.80 17.87 -14.25
N SER A 435 -14.55 18.33 -15.24
CA SER A 435 -15.88 17.81 -15.56
C SER A 435 -15.84 16.79 -16.69
N ASP A 436 -16.90 16.00 -16.83
CA ASP A 436 -17.06 15.10 -17.99
C ASP A 436 -17.05 15.89 -19.30
N LYS A 437 -17.58 17.13 -19.31
CA LYS A 437 -17.55 18.01 -20.49
C LYS A 437 -16.11 18.34 -20.89
N GLY A 438 -15.23 18.59 -19.94
CA GLY A 438 -13.80 18.80 -20.21
C GLY A 438 -13.14 17.58 -20.86
N PHE A 439 -13.46 16.36 -20.40
CA PHE A 439 -12.98 15.13 -21.04
C PHE A 439 -13.56 14.91 -22.44
N VAL A 440 -14.85 15.25 -22.66
CA VAL A 440 -15.45 15.23 -23.99
C VAL A 440 -14.70 16.17 -24.93
N THR A 441 -14.46 17.42 -24.51
CA THR A 441 -13.70 18.41 -25.29
C THR A 441 -12.30 17.90 -25.61
N LEU A 442 -11.61 17.30 -24.62
CA LEU A 442 -10.27 16.77 -24.82
C LEU A 442 -10.20 15.76 -25.97
N PHE A 443 -11.11 14.79 -26.02
CA PHE A 443 -11.02 13.65 -26.94
C PHE A 443 -11.82 13.82 -28.24
N THR A 444 -12.71 14.81 -28.34
CA THR A 444 -13.48 15.06 -29.57
C THR A 444 -12.65 15.86 -30.55
N ASP A 445 -12.54 15.40 -31.80
CA ASP A 445 -11.78 16.06 -32.88
C ASP A 445 -10.35 16.47 -32.48
N TRP A 446 -9.73 15.70 -31.59
CA TRP A 446 -8.37 15.97 -31.17
C TRP A 446 -7.38 15.59 -32.26
N ASP A 447 -6.57 16.55 -32.67
CA ASP A 447 -5.56 16.37 -33.74
C ASP A 447 -4.38 15.45 -33.34
N ASN A 448 -4.33 15.00 -32.08
CA ASN A 448 -3.32 14.07 -31.62
C ASN A 448 -3.61 12.65 -32.16
N PRO A 449 -2.59 11.85 -32.52
CA PRO A 449 -2.82 10.45 -32.84
C PRO A 449 -3.47 9.66 -31.69
N PRO A 450 -4.10 8.50 -31.95
CA PRO A 450 -4.61 7.64 -30.89
C PRO A 450 -3.58 7.38 -29.79
N LEU A 451 -3.97 7.56 -28.53
CA LEU A 451 -3.08 7.31 -27.39
C LEU A 451 -2.84 5.79 -27.22
N GLU A 452 -1.63 5.42 -26.81
CA GLU A 452 -1.26 4.05 -26.46
C GLU A 452 -1.50 3.75 -24.97
N PHE A 453 -1.39 4.76 -24.12
CA PHE A 453 -1.55 4.62 -22.67
C PHE A 453 -2.42 5.76 -22.13
N VAL A 454 -3.49 5.40 -21.44
CA VAL A 454 -4.38 6.34 -20.74
C VAL A 454 -4.59 5.88 -19.31
N ASP A 455 -4.38 6.79 -18.36
CA ASP A 455 -4.69 6.60 -16.96
C ASP A 455 -5.39 7.84 -16.42
N LEU A 456 -6.71 7.71 -16.29
CA LEU A 456 -7.62 8.73 -15.74
C LEU A 456 -8.21 8.25 -14.42
N SER A 457 -7.48 7.39 -13.70
CA SER A 457 -7.99 6.83 -12.45
C SER A 457 -8.22 7.91 -11.40
N SER A 458 -9.22 7.69 -10.56
CA SER A 458 -9.61 8.63 -9.49
C SER A 458 -9.93 10.05 -9.97
N THR A 459 -10.25 10.26 -11.25
CA THR A 459 -10.89 11.51 -11.69
C THR A 459 -12.38 11.40 -11.36
N ARG A 460 -12.80 11.98 -10.23
CA ARG A 460 -14.16 11.79 -9.71
C ARG A 460 -14.54 12.87 -8.72
N ASP A 461 -15.84 13.08 -8.59
CA ASP A 461 -16.39 13.77 -7.42
C ASP A 461 -16.04 13.03 -6.11
N VAL A 462 -15.53 13.78 -5.13
CA VAL A 462 -15.14 13.29 -3.80
C VAL A 462 -16.22 13.51 -2.75
N ASP A 463 -17.33 14.18 -3.10
CA ASP A 463 -18.48 14.31 -2.20
C ASP A 463 -19.15 12.94 -2.01
N ASN A 464 -18.98 12.37 -0.82
CA ASN A 464 -19.59 11.10 -0.45
C ASN A 464 -21.06 11.26 0.01
N SER A 465 -21.53 12.49 0.23
CA SER A 465 -22.92 12.77 0.58
C SER A 465 -23.85 12.79 -0.62
N ASN A 466 -23.30 12.98 -1.82
CA ASN A 466 -24.01 12.93 -3.09
C ASN A 466 -23.53 11.74 -3.95
N PRO A 467 -24.09 10.52 -3.75
CA PRO A 467 -23.63 9.32 -4.43
C PRO A 467 -23.84 9.37 -5.96
N ASP A 468 -24.89 10.05 -6.41
CA ASP A 468 -25.22 10.21 -7.84
C ASP A 468 -24.36 11.30 -8.50
N GLY A 469 -23.66 12.11 -7.70
CA GLY A 469 -22.85 13.24 -8.15
C GLY A 469 -23.68 14.49 -8.51
N PRO A 470 -23.00 15.60 -8.79
CA PRO A 470 -23.64 16.82 -9.26
C PRO A 470 -24.32 16.63 -10.63
N VAL A 471 -25.21 17.57 -10.98
CA VAL A 471 -25.91 17.59 -12.28
C VAL A 471 -24.93 17.53 -13.45
N ASP A 472 -23.87 18.35 -13.37
CA ASP A 472 -22.72 18.25 -14.26
C ASP A 472 -21.69 17.32 -13.62
N ALA A 473 -21.52 16.12 -14.17
CA ALA A 473 -20.63 15.12 -13.60
C ALA A 473 -19.18 15.63 -13.50
N ILE A 474 -18.59 15.44 -12.31
CA ILE A 474 -17.18 15.72 -12.05
C ILE A 474 -16.38 14.43 -12.23
N GLY A 475 -15.27 14.54 -12.96
CA GLY A 475 -14.40 13.46 -13.38
C GLY A 475 -14.79 12.89 -14.73
N LEU A 476 -14.08 11.86 -15.16
CA LEU A 476 -14.45 11.08 -16.33
C LEU A 476 -15.78 10.36 -16.05
N ALA A 477 -16.81 10.69 -16.84
CA ALA A 477 -18.10 10.01 -16.81
C ALA A 477 -18.42 9.42 -18.18
N SER A 478 -19.71 9.21 -18.44
CA SER A 478 -20.17 8.42 -19.59
C SER A 478 -19.76 9.01 -20.93
N GLN A 479 -19.92 10.33 -21.13
CA GLN A 479 -19.67 10.94 -22.44
C GLN A 479 -18.17 11.07 -22.69
N GLY A 480 -17.38 11.47 -21.68
CA GLY A 480 -15.93 11.54 -21.78
C GLY A 480 -15.31 10.16 -22.03
N PHE A 481 -15.83 9.10 -21.41
CA PHE A 481 -15.37 7.73 -21.67
C PHE A 481 -15.63 7.29 -23.12
N MET A 482 -16.81 7.58 -23.66
CA MET A 482 -17.12 7.27 -25.05
C MET A 482 -16.25 8.07 -26.03
N ALA A 483 -16.06 9.37 -25.77
CA ALA A 483 -15.16 10.22 -26.57
C ALA A 483 -13.72 9.69 -26.57
N LEU A 484 -13.18 9.35 -25.39
CA LEU A 484 -11.87 8.71 -25.24
C LEU A 484 -11.73 7.45 -26.09
N MET A 485 -12.72 6.56 -26.01
CA MET A 485 -12.67 5.27 -26.71
C MET A 485 -12.88 5.40 -28.21
N ASN A 486 -13.66 6.39 -28.67
CA ASN A 486 -13.80 6.70 -30.08
C ASN A 486 -12.51 7.25 -30.68
N HIS A 487 -11.80 8.12 -29.95
CA HIS A 487 -10.53 8.69 -30.38
C HIS A 487 -9.36 7.70 -30.30
N SER A 488 -9.11 7.15 -29.11
CA SER A 488 -7.88 6.41 -28.80
C SER A 488 -8.03 4.89 -28.89
N GLY A 489 -9.26 4.35 -28.86
CA GLY A 489 -9.52 2.92 -28.81
C GLY A 489 -8.74 2.05 -29.83
N PRO A 490 -8.56 2.46 -31.10
CA PRO A 490 -7.79 1.69 -32.07
C PRO A 490 -6.30 1.51 -31.73
N GLY A 491 -5.69 2.50 -31.06
CA GLY A 491 -4.26 2.50 -30.69
C GLY A 491 -3.98 2.11 -29.24
N LEU A 492 -5.00 2.10 -28.38
CA LEU A 492 -4.86 1.97 -26.94
C LEU A 492 -4.36 0.59 -26.53
N GLN A 493 -3.29 0.57 -25.74
CA GLN A 493 -2.67 -0.63 -25.17
C GLN A 493 -2.97 -0.78 -23.68
N LYS A 494 -3.01 0.33 -22.94
CA LYS A 494 -3.30 0.34 -21.51
C LYS A 494 -4.33 1.40 -21.17
N LEU A 495 -5.39 0.98 -20.48
CA LEU A 495 -6.45 1.85 -20.01
C LEU A 495 -6.66 1.66 -18.51
N ASN A 496 -6.53 2.73 -17.73
CA ASN A 496 -6.92 2.76 -16.34
C ASN A 496 -7.96 3.84 -16.12
N ILE A 497 -9.17 3.43 -15.75
CA ILE A 497 -10.29 4.32 -15.40
C ILE A 497 -10.80 4.01 -13.99
N ALA A 498 -9.99 3.34 -13.16
CA ALA A 498 -10.40 2.92 -11.83
C ALA A 498 -10.98 4.09 -11.02
N SER A 499 -12.09 3.85 -10.32
CA SER A 499 -12.81 4.84 -9.51
C SER A 499 -13.48 6.01 -10.27
N CYS A 500 -13.60 5.96 -11.60
CA CYS A 500 -14.43 6.90 -12.36
C CYS A 500 -15.93 6.58 -12.21
N ARG A 501 -16.48 6.90 -11.03
CA ARG A 501 -17.76 6.36 -10.53
C ARG A 501 -19.00 6.71 -11.38
N HIS A 502 -18.93 7.73 -12.23
CA HIS A 502 -20.05 8.22 -13.04
C HIS A 502 -20.07 7.68 -14.47
N VAL A 503 -19.19 6.75 -14.82
CA VAL A 503 -19.31 5.96 -16.05
C VAL A 503 -20.46 4.96 -15.89
N SER A 504 -21.52 5.14 -16.69
CA SER A 504 -22.73 4.34 -16.58
C SER A 504 -22.56 2.96 -17.22
N ARG A 505 -23.48 2.05 -16.89
CA ARG A 505 -23.60 0.75 -17.55
C ARG A 505 -23.77 0.90 -19.08
N SER A 506 -24.63 1.82 -19.51
CA SER A 506 -24.90 2.01 -20.95
C SER A 506 -23.67 2.47 -21.71
N ALA A 507 -22.81 3.29 -21.10
CA ALA A 507 -21.55 3.72 -21.71
C ALA A 507 -20.59 2.53 -21.92
N PHE A 508 -20.48 1.62 -20.95
CA PHE A 508 -19.72 0.38 -21.14
C PHE A 508 -20.30 -0.50 -22.25
N GLU A 509 -21.62 -0.64 -22.31
CA GLU A 509 -22.30 -1.43 -23.35
C GLU A 509 -22.11 -0.84 -24.75
N GLU A 510 -22.04 0.49 -24.87
CA GLU A 510 -21.80 1.19 -26.13
C GLU A 510 -20.33 1.09 -26.58
N VAL A 511 -19.39 1.34 -25.66
CA VAL A 511 -17.96 1.19 -25.93
C VAL A 511 -17.65 -0.25 -26.34
N PHE A 512 -18.12 -1.23 -25.58
CA PHE A 512 -17.90 -2.66 -25.87
C PHE A 512 -19.07 -3.30 -26.65
N ALA A 513 -19.74 -2.51 -27.50
CA ALA A 513 -20.87 -2.93 -28.33
C ALA A 513 -20.47 -3.94 -29.42
N ALA A 514 -21.47 -4.60 -30.02
CA ALA A 514 -21.20 -5.69 -30.95
C ALA A 514 -20.63 -5.09 -32.24
N GLY A 515 -19.52 -5.64 -32.74
CA GLY A 515 -18.80 -5.10 -33.88
C GLY A 515 -17.72 -4.06 -33.53
N LYS A 516 -17.63 -3.59 -32.29
CA LYS A 516 -16.47 -2.79 -31.83
C LYS A 516 -15.30 -3.73 -31.51
N THR A 517 -14.10 -3.34 -31.94
CA THR A 517 -12.86 -4.09 -31.67
C THR A 517 -11.74 -3.13 -31.28
N TYR A 518 -11.02 -3.47 -30.22
CA TYR A 518 -9.87 -2.76 -29.68
C TYR A 518 -8.63 -3.66 -29.83
N PRO A 519 -7.98 -3.64 -31.01
CA PRO A 519 -7.04 -4.68 -31.43
C PRO A 519 -5.71 -4.66 -30.67
N ASN A 520 -5.42 -3.58 -29.95
CA ASN A 520 -4.15 -3.37 -29.26
C ASN A 520 -4.29 -3.33 -27.74
N LEU A 521 -5.50 -3.40 -27.17
CA LEU A 521 -5.69 -3.27 -25.73
C LEU A 521 -5.20 -4.52 -25.00
N GLU A 522 -4.16 -4.35 -24.18
CA GLU A 522 -3.47 -5.41 -23.44
C GLU A 522 -3.84 -5.40 -21.95
N GLU A 523 -4.03 -4.21 -21.37
CA GLU A 523 -4.36 -4.05 -19.96
C GLU A 523 -5.50 -3.06 -19.76
N ILE A 524 -6.52 -3.47 -19.01
CA ILE A 524 -7.61 -2.58 -18.60
C ILE A 524 -7.87 -2.69 -17.09
N ASP A 525 -7.98 -1.54 -16.43
CA ASP A 525 -8.40 -1.43 -15.04
C ASP A 525 -9.74 -0.68 -14.94
N VAL A 526 -10.77 -1.43 -14.54
CA VAL A 526 -12.14 -0.96 -14.31
C VAL A 526 -12.52 -1.06 -12.84
N SER A 527 -11.54 -1.11 -11.94
CA SER A 527 -11.79 -1.22 -10.50
C SER A 527 -12.72 -0.13 -9.99
N PHE A 528 -13.51 -0.46 -8.97
CA PHE A 528 -14.45 0.43 -8.29
C PHE A 528 -15.63 0.94 -9.13
N HIS A 529 -15.86 0.37 -10.32
CA HIS A 529 -17.13 0.55 -11.02
C HIS A 529 -18.14 -0.49 -10.54
N THR A 530 -19.11 -0.06 -9.75
CA THR A 530 -20.18 -0.93 -9.24
C THR A 530 -21.10 -1.44 -10.35
N VAL A 531 -21.18 -0.73 -11.48
CA VAL A 531 -21.98 -1.11 -12.65
C VAL A 531 -21.38 -2.28 -13.45
N VAL A 532 -20.08 -2.57 -13.27
CA VAL A 532 -19.39 -3.64 -14.02
C VAL A 532 -19.80 -5.00 -13.47
N ASP A 533 -20.39 -5.81 -14.35
CA ASP A 533 -20.87 -7.17 -14.08
C ASP A 533 -20.23 -8.20 -15.02
N ASP A 534 -20.65 -9.46 -14.90
CA ASP A 534 -20.15 -10.57 -15.73
C ASP A 534 -20.40 -10.33 -17.23
N TYR A 535 -21.50 -9.64 -17.59
CA TYR A 535 -21.84 -9.32 -18.97
C TYR A 535 -20.83 -8.31 -19.54
N ILE A 536 -20.61 -7.17 -18.88
CA ILE A 536 -19.65 -6.16 -19.33
C ILE A 536 -18.24 -6.74 -19.48
N VAL A 537 -17.79 -7.53 -18.50
CA VAL A 537 -16.47 -8.18 -18.58
C VAL A 537 -16.40 -9.15 -19.77
N GLY A 538 -17.46 -9.91 -20.03
CA GLY A 538 -17.56 -10.74 -21.23
C GLY A 538 -17.47 -9.93 -22.53
N ARG A 539 -18.09 -8.74 -22.58
CA ARG A 539 -17.98 -7.81 -23.71
C ARG A 539 -16.56 -7.29 -23.90
N ILE A 540 -15.89 -6.89 -22.82
CA ILE A 540 -14.49 -6.45 -22.85
C ILE A 540 -13.61 -7.54 -23.47
N PHE A 541 -13.76 -8.79 -23.04
CA PHE A 541 -13.00 -9.91 -23.60
C PHE A 541 -13.26 -10.13 -25.10
N GLN A 542 -14.51 -10.00 -25.55
CA GLN A 542 -14.86 -10.16 -26.97
C GLN A 542 -14.30 -9.04 -27.84
N CYS A 543 -14.30 -7.80 -27.34
CA CYS A 543 -13.81 -6.64 -28.09
C CYS A 543 -12.27 -6.52 -28.07
N CYS A 544 -11.57 -7.15 -27.12
CA CYS A 544 -10.14 -6.94 -26.88
C CYS A 544 -9.33 -8.25 -27.09
N PRO A 545 -9.00 -8.63 -28.34
CA PRO A 545 -8.38 -9.92 -28.63
C PRO A 545 -6.94 -10.08 -28.10
N LYS A 546 -6.23 -8.98 -27.81
CA LYS A 546 -4.88 -8.99 -27.23
C LYS A 546 -4.86 -8.79 -25.72
N LEU A 547 -6.02 -8.78 -25.06
CA LEU A 547 -6.08 -8.49 -23.62
C LEU A 547 -5.32 -9.57 -22.84
N GLN A 548 -4.43 -9.12 -21.96
CA GLN A 548 -3.62 -9.99 -21.09
C GLN A 548 -4.02 -9.82 -19.62
N LYS A 549 -4.53 -8.64 -19.25
CA LYS A 549 -4.84 -8.30 -17.86
C LYS A 549 -6.10 -7.45 -17.77
N LEU A 550 -7.05 -7.90 -16.95
CA LEU A 550 -8.22 -7.14 -16.53
C LEU A 550 -8.21 -7.00 -15.01
N VAL A 551 -8.24 -5.77 -14.51
CA VAL A 551 -8.32 -5.47 -13.08
C VAL A 551 -9.72 -4.93 -12.76
N ALA A 552 -10.39 -5.55 -11.81
CA ALA A 552 -11.77 -5.27 -11.42
C ALA A 552 -11.95 -5.39 -9.89
N PHE A 553 -11.09 -4.75 -9.12
CA PHE A 553 -11.25 -4.70 -7.67
C PHE A 553 -12.54 -3.97 -7.30
N ALA A 554 -13.27 -4.48 -6.30
CA ALA A 554 -14.50 -3.87 -5.80
C ALA A 554 -15.62 -3.68 -6.87
N CYS A 555 -15.56 -4.43 -7.98
CA CYS A 555 -16.70 -4.59 -8.89
C CYS A 555 -17.64 -5.66 -8.32
N PHE A 556 -18.52 -5.29 -7.38
CA PHE A 556 -19.28 -6.25 -6.58
C PHE A 556 -20.32 -7.08 -7.38
N ASN A 557 -20.67 -6.62 -8.59
CA ASN A 557 -21.58 -7.34 -9.49
C ASN A 557 -20.86 -8.39 -10.36
N LEU A 558 -19.52 -8.42 -10.34
CA LEU A 558 -18.71 -9.44 -10.99
C LEU A 558 -18.65 -10.69 -10.10
N ARG A 559 -19.29 -11.78 -10.54
CA ARG A 559 -19.47 -12.99 -9.74
C ARG A 559 -18.84 -14.20 -10.39
N ASP A 560 -19.22 -14.50 -11.64
CA ASP A 560 -18.89 -15.76 -12.32
C ASP A 560 -18.47 -15.54 -13.78
N ALA A 561 -17.73 -14.46 -14.05
CA ALA A 561 -17.19 -14.15 -15.37
C ALA A 561 -16.31 -15.29 -15.94
N GLN A 562 -16.58 -15.64 -17.20
CA GLN A 562 -15.81 -16.62 -17.96
C GLN A 562 -14.54 -15.95 -18.52
N VAL A 563 -13.39 -16.29 -17.95
CA VAL A 563 -12.10 -15.67 -18.33
C VAL A 563 -11.46 -16.47 -19.47
N PRO A 564 -11.14 -15.84 -20.62
CA PRO A 564 -10.46 -16.51 -21.71
C PRO A 564 -9.06 -17.01 -21.32
N ALA A 565 -8.58 -18.01 -22.05
CA ALA A 565 -7.21 -18.50 -21.88
C ALA A 565 -6.20 -17.37 -22.15
N GLY A 566 -5.17 -17.28 -21.30
CA GLY A 566 -4.12 -16.25 -21.39
C GLY A 566 -4.44 -14.92 -20.71
N VAL A 567 -5.67 -14.71 -20.21
CA VAL A 567 -6.09 -13.45 -19.57
C VAL A 567 -6.08 -13.57 -18.05
N ALA A 568 -5.44 -12.61 -17.37
CA ALA A 568 -5.43 -12.48 -15.92
C ALA A 568 -6.57 -11.56 -15.44
N LEU A 569 -7.61 -12.12 -14.82
CA LEU A 569 -8.66 -11.35 -14.13
C LEU A 569 -8.32 -11.16 -12.65
N ILE A 570 -8.03 -9.92 -12.24
CA ILE A 570 -7.60 -9.55 -10.89
C ILE A 570 -8.70 -8.81 -10.15
N GLY A 571 -8.96 -9.16 -8.89
CA GLY A 571 -9.85 -8.40 -8.00
C GLY A 571 -11.33 -8.81 -7.98
N GLY A 572 -11.74 -9.78 -8.80
CA GLY A 572 -13.09 -10.34 -8.74
C GLY A 572 -13.37 -11.09 -7.42
N LEU A 573 -14.54 -10.84 -6.81
CA LEU A 573 -14.96 -11.38 -5.50
C LEU A 573 -14.89 -12.91 -5.41
N LYS A 574 -15.08 -13.57 -6.54
CA LYS A 574 -14.95 -15.01 -6.73
C LYS A 574 -14.29 -15.29 -8.08
N ALA A 575 -13.09 -14.76 -8.35
CA ALA A 575 -12.30 -15.24 -9.47
C ALA A 575 -12.06 -16.75 -9.28
N GLN A 576 -12.95 -17.56 -9.84
CA GLN A 576 -12.80 -19.00 -9.96
C GLN A 576 -11.57 -19.22 -10.85
N ASP A 577 -10.81 -20.29 -10.62
CA ASP A 577 -9.74 -20.66 -11.55
C ASP A 577 -10.34 -20.66 -12.97
N PRO A 578 -9.69 -20.08 -13.99
CA PRO A 578 -10.25 -19.97 -15.33
C PRO A 578 -10.79 -21.33 -15.77
N ILE A 579 -12.10 -21.39 -16.02
CA ILE A 579 -12.74 -22.60 -16.51
C ILE A 579 -12.25 -22.77 -17.94
N VAL A 580 -11.33 -23.73 -18.13
CA VAL A 580 -10.84 -24.12 -19.43
C VAL A 580 -11.98 -24.76 -20.20
N LEU A 581 -12.61 -24.00 -21.11
CA LEU A 581 -13.37 -24.62 -22.20
C LEU A 581 -12.34 -25.10 -23.22
N GLN A 582 -12.04 -26.40 -23.20
CA GLN A 582 -11.36 -27.05 -24.32
C GLN A 582 -12.28 -26.97 -25.54
N GLY A 583 -11.93 -26.11 -26.49
CA GLY A 583 -12.32 -26.20 -27.90
C GLY A 583 -13.76 -25.83 -28.24
N HIS A 584 -13.91 -24.89 -29.18
CA HIS A 584 -14.41 -25.24 -30.51
C HIS A 584 -13.67 -24.38 -31.53
N HIS A 585 -12.93 -25.03 -32.42
CA HIS A 585 -12.52 -24.43 -33.68
C HIS A 585 -13.79 -24.04 -34.43
N TYR A 586 -13.97 -22.75 -34.72
CA TYR A 586 -14.56 -22.25 -35.96
C TYR A 586 -13.96 -20.89 -36.29
#